data_AF-A0A844A386-F1
#
_entry.id   AF-A0A844A386-F1
#
_cell.length_a   1.000
_cell.length_b   1.000
_cell.length_c   1.000
_cell.angle_alpha   90.00
_cell.angle_beta   90.00
_cell.angle_gamma   90.00
#
_symmetry.space_group_name_H-M   'P 1'
#
loop_
_entity.id
_entity.type
_entity.pdbx_description
1 polymer ?
#
loop_
_entity_poly.entity_id
_entity_poly.type
_entity_poly.pdbx_seq_one_letter_code
_entity_poly.pdbx_strand_id
1 'polypeptide(L)'
;MRAEKRLPYKQGKTRNYWPTETPASRRNRLFETWRSIVTSLDGEVQGVSERLVLPPFDAAPWQLKAFEDMLDAVICAWVGICVFEGIAVPFGDDTSAIWIPRSELLASRRCQS
;
A
#
# COMPACT_ATOMS: atom_id res chain seq x y z
N MET A 1 1.29 9.30 -6.86
CA MET A 1 2.65 8.75 -7.00
C MET A 1 2.58 7.58 -7.96
N ARG A 2 3.36 7.56 -9.06
CA ARG A 2 3.40 6.43 -10.00
C ARG A 2 4.67 5.63 -9.68
N ALA A 3 4.53 4.42 -9.16
CA ALA A 3 5.67 3.57 -8.81
C ALA A 3 5.97 2.63 -9.98
N GLU A 4 7.18 2.71 -10.54
CA GLU A 4 7.63 1.84 -11.65
C GLU A 4 7.82 0.37 -11.21
N LYS A 5 7.94 0.14 -9.90
CA LYS A 5 8.02 -1.17 -9.26
C LYS A 5 7.12 -1.18 -8.02
N ARG A 6 6.71 -2.38 -7.58
CA ARG A 6 5.95 -2.55 -6.33
C ARG A 6 6.68 -1.86 -5.18
N LEU A 7 5.95 -1.07 -4.39
CA LEU A 7 6.51 -0.32 -3.26
C LEU A 7 7.21 -1.27 -2.27
N PRO A 8 8.31 -0.84 -1.63
CA PRO A 8 9.09 -1.66 -0.71
C PRO A 8 8.45 -1.70 0.69
N TYR A 9 7.26 -2.30 0.82
CA TYR A 9 6.48 -2.27 2.06
C TYR A 9 6.40 -3.62 2.81
N LYS A 10 6.95 -4.71 2.24
CA LYS A 10 6.92 -6.02 2.91
C LYS A 10 8.04 -6.17 3.93
N GLN A 11 7.72 -6.36 5.21
CA GLN A 11 8.68 -6.42 6.30
C GLN A 11 9.73 -7.53 6.08
N GLY A 12 9.26 -8.69 5.61
CA GLY A 12 10.12 -9.86 5.35
C GLY A 12 11.07 -9.69 4.16
N LYS A 13 10.93 -8.62 3.37
CA LYS A 13 11.75 -8.32 2.19
C LYS A 13 12.64 -7.08 2.36
N THR A 14 12.66 -6.48 3.54
CA THR A 14 13.43 -5.25 3.83
C THR A 14 14.92 -5.35 3.48
N ARG A 15 15.55 -6.51 3.69
CA ARG A 15 16.95 -6.77 3.28
C ARG A 15 17.14 -6.75 1.76
N ASN A 16 16.13 -7.20 1.00
CA ASN A 16 16.19 -7.20 -0.47
C ASN A 16 15.94 -5.80 -1.03
N TYR A 17 15.08 -5.01 -0.38
CA TYR A 17 14.81 -3.64 -0.78
C TYR A 17 15.98 -2.70 -0.51
N TRP A 18 16.66 -2.89 0.63
CA TRP A 18 17.73 -2.01 1.09
C TRP A 18 18.95 -2.80 1.58
N PRO A 19 19.68 -3.47 0.68
CA PRO A 19 20.75 -4.41 1.04
C PRO A 19 21.94 -3.77 1.75
N THR A 20 22.21 -2.50 1.48
CA THR A 20 23.35 -1.75 2.07
C THR A 20 23.02 -1.06 3.39
N GLU A 21 21.73 -0.97 3.76
CA GLU A 21 21.27 -0.26 4.96
C GLU A 21 21.42 -1.11 6.23
N THR A 22 21.60 -0.44 7.37
CA THR A 22 21.60 -1.10 8.70
C THR A 22 20.20 -1.60 9.06
N PRO A 23 20.05 -2.57 10.00
CA PRO A 23 18.73 -3.03 10.43
C PRO A 23 17.80 -1.92 10.91
N ALA A 24 18.32 -0.95 11.67
CA ALA A 24 17.56 0.21 12.12
C ALA A 24 17.13 1.12 10.96
N SER A 25 18.04 1.40 10.01
CA SER A 25 17.74 2.22 8.83
C SER A 25 16.68 1.56 7.93
N ARG A 26 16.80 0.24 7.68
CA ARG A 26 15.77 -0.53 6.95
C ARG A 26 14.40 -0.42 7.59
N ARG A 27 14.35 -0.46 8.92
CA ARG A 27 13.11 -0.35 9.68
C ARG A 27 12.52 1.06 9.59
N ASN A 28 13.34 2.10 9.68
CA ASN A 28 12.89 3.49 9.43
C ASN A 28 12.27 3.63 8.05
N ARG A 29 12.97 3.16 6.99
CA ARG A 29 12.46 3.22 5.61
C ARG A 29 11.16 2.43 5.41
N LEU A 30 11.01 1.29 6.08
CA LEU A 30 9.75 0.52 6.07
C LEU A 30 8.59 1.34 6.65
N PHE A 31 8.81 1.96 7.82
CA PHE A 31 7.80 2.77 8.49
C PHE A 31 7.45 4.05 7.72
N GLU A 32 8.44 4.70 7.09
CA GLU A 32 8.20 5.81 6.17
C GLU A 32 7.35 5.39 4.98
N THR A 33 7.64 4.22 4.39
CA THR A 33 6.88 3.66 3.28
C THR A 33 5.44 3.36 3.72
N TRP A 34 5.24 2.72 4.87
CA TRP A 34 3.90 2.45 5.42
C TRP A 34 3.12 3.73 5.69
N ARG A 35 3.75 4.75 6.28
CA ARG A 35 3.10 6.05 6.52
C ARG A 35 2.67 6.69 5.20
N SER A 36 3.53 6.69 4.19
CA SER A 36 3.21 7.24 2.87
C SER A 36 2.03 6.51 2.21
N ILE A 37 1.97 5.18 2.34
CA ILE A 37 0.85 4.38 1.82
C ILE A 37 -0.44 4.73 2.57
N VAL A 38 -0.43 4.72 3.90
CA VAL A 38 -1.61 5.03 4.72
C VAL A 38 -2.14 6.42 4.41
N THR A 39 -1.27 7.44 4.35
CA THR A 39 -1.68 8.81 3.97
C THR A 39 -2.27 8.86 2.56
N SER A 40 -1.70 8.14 1.60
CA SER A 40 -2.22 8.11 0.24
C SER A 40 -3.59 7.42 0.17
N LEU A 41 -3.75 6.33 0.93
CA LEU A 41 -4.97 5.52 0.96
C LEU A 41 -6.11 6.23 1.69
N ASP A 42 -5.81 7.03 2.72
CA ASP A 42 -6.79 7.86 3.41
C ASP A 42 -7.41 8.92 2.48
N GLY A 43 -6.65 9.41 1.52
CA GLY A 43 -7.15 10.29 0.45
C GLY A 43 -7.99 9.59 -0.63
N GLU A 44 -8.16 8.27 -0.56
CA GLU A 44 -9.00 7.46 -1.47
C GLU A 44 -10.17 6.77 -0.72
N VAL A 45 -9.95 6.43 0.54
CA VAL A 45 -10.90 5.80 1.47
C VAL A 45 -10.81 6.54 2.80
N GLN A 46 -11.80 7.40 3.06
CA GLN A 46 -11.82 8.25 4.24
C GLN A 46 -11.79 7.42 5.54
N GLY A 47 -10.94 7.83 6.49
CA GLY A 47 -10.84 7.22 7.82
C GLY A 47 -9.89 6.02 7.90
N VAL A 48 -9.15 5.73 6.82
CA VAL A 48 -8.10 4.71 6.84
C VAL A 48 -6.98 5.09 7.81
N SER A 49 -6.61 6.36 7.88
CA SER A 49 -5.54 6.82 8.79
C SER A 49 -5.90 6.63 10.28
N GLU A 50 -7.19 6.67 10.62
CA GLU A 50 -7.71 6.43 11.96
C GLU A 50 -7.72 4.94 12.33
N ARG A 51 -7.84 4.05 11.33
CA ARG A 51 -7.96 2.59 11.51
C ARG A 51 -6.64 1.84 11.32
N LEU A 52 -5.78 2.28 10.41
CA LEU A 52 -4.45 1.74 10.15
C LEU A 52 -3.37 2.54 10.90
N VAL A 53 -3.45 2.47 12.23
CA VAL A 53 -2.42 3.06 13.10
C VAL A 53 -1.17 2.20 13.03
N LEU A 54 -0.02 2.82 12.71
CA LEU A 54 1.25 2.12 12.66
C LEU A 54 1.59 1.53 14.04
N PRO A 55 2.14 0.29 14.10
CA PRO A 55 2.58 -0.30 15.36
C PRO A 55 3.75 0.48 15.97
N PRO A 56 4.09 0.27 17.25
CA PRO A 56 5.30 0.84 17.86
C PRO A 56 6.56 0.51 17.05
N PHE A 57 7.53 1.44 17.05
CA PHE A 57 8.77 1.23 16.29
C PHE A 57 9.57 0.03 16.79
N ASP A 58 9.44 -0.39 18.04
CA ASP A 58 10.10 -1.56 18.63
C ASP A 58 9.22 -2.83 18.62
N ALA A 59 8.05 -2.79 18.00
CA ALA A 59 7.11 -3.90 17.94
C ALA A 59 7.74 -5.21 17.41
N ALA A 60 7.24 -6.34 17.90
CA ALA A 60 7.73 -7.65 17.50
C ALA A 60 7.43 -7.93 16.01
N PRO A 61 8.23 -8.78 15.32
CA PRO A 61 8.05 -9.07 13.90
C PRO A 61 6.66 -9.57 13.50
N TRP A 62 5.98 -10.29 14.40
CA TRP A 62 4.61 -10.77 14.15
C TRP A 62 3.58 -9.63 14.17
N GLN A 63 3.78 -8.58 14.98
CA GLN A 63 2.93 -7.38 14.98
C GLN A 63 3.14 -6.57 13.70
N LEU A 64 4.40 -6.46 13.24
CA LEU A 64 4.71 -5.85 11.95
C LEU A 64 4.03 -6.59 10.80
N LYS A 65 4.05 -7.93 10.85
CA LYS A 65 3.37 -8.75 9.84
C LYS A 65 1.85 -8.58 9.90
N ALA A 66 1.27 -8.53 11.10
CA ALA A 66 -0.16 -8.28 11.26
C ALA A 66 -0.57 -6.92 10.68
N PHE A 67 0.23 -5.87 10.91
CA PHE A 67 0.00 -4.56 10.28
C PHE A 67 0.13 -4.63 8.75
N GLU A 68 1.15 -5.32 8.22
CA GLU A 68 1.30 -5.54 6.76
C GLU A 68 0.06 -6.23 6.18
N ASP A 69 -0.48 -7.25 6.86
CA ASP A 69 -1.67 -7.98 6.41
C ASP A 69 -2.93 -7.12 6.44
N MET A 70 -3.10 -6.29 7.49
CA MET A 70 -4.18 -5.30 7.54
C MET A 70 -4.07 -4.30 6.39
N LEU A 71 -2.86 -3.82 6.12
CA LEU A 71 -2.60 -2.91 5.00
C LEU A 71 -2.93 -3.56 3.65
N ASP A 72 -2.48 -4.81 3.44
CA ASP A 72 -2.77 -5.60 2.23
C ASP A 72 -4.29 -5.79 2.05
N ALA A 73 -5.04 -6.03 3.13
CA ALA A 73 -6.49 -6.20 3.08
C ALA A 73 -7.23 -4.92 2.66
N VAL A 74 -6.85 -3.76 3.21
CA VAL A 74 -7.49 -2.48 2.85
C VAL A 74 -7.14 -2.10 1.40
N ILE A 75 -5.89 -2.29 0.97
CA ILE A 75 -5.49 -2.08 -0.43
C ILE A 75 -6.30 -3.00 -1.35
N CYS A 76 -6.46 -4.27 -1.00
CA CYS A 76 -7.25 -5.22 -1.77
C CYS A 76 -8.71 -4.77 -1.91
N ALA A 77 -9.33 -4.36 -0.80
CA ALA A 77 -10.70 -3.85 -0.81
C ALA A 77 -10.85 -2.59 -1.69
N TRP A 78 -9.94 -1.63 -1.56
CA TRP A 78 -9.95 -0.41 -2.38
C TRP A 78 -9.77 -0.71 -3.87
N VAL A 79 -8.83 -1.60 -4.23
CA VAL A 79 -8.66 -2.02 -5.61
C VAL A 79 -9.92 -2.72 -6.12
N GLY A 80 -10.57 -3.56 -5.30
CA GLY A 80 -11.85 -4.19 -5.64
C GLY A 80 -12.95 -3.17 -5.97
N ILE A 81 -13.05 -2.08 -5.21
CA ILE A 81 -13.97 -0.96 -5.51
C ILE A 81 -13.58 -0.32 -6.84
N CYS A 82 -12.29 -0.09 -7.09
CA CYS A 82 -11.82 0.49 -8.35
C CYS A 82 -12.16 -0.40 -9.57
N VAL A 83 -12.09 -1.72 -9.41
CA VAL A 83 -12.51 -2.68 -10.46
C VAL A 83 -14.01 -2.59 -10.69
N PHE A 84 -14.80 -2.59 -9.62
CA PHE A 84 -16.26 -2.50 -9.69
C PHE A 84 -16.73 -1.19 -10.35
N GLU A 85 -16.07 -0.08 -10.06
CA GLU A 85 -16.34 1.25 -10.64
C GLU A 85 -15.78 1.41 -12.07
N GLY A 86 -15.09 0.41 -12.62
CA GLY A 86 -14.50 0.47 -13.97
C GLY A 86 -13.29 1.42 -14.08
N ILE A 87 -12.67 1.78 -12.96
CA ILE A 87 -11.53 2.71 -12.89
C ILE A 87 -10.18 2.02 -12.70
N ALA A 88 -10.14 0.69 -12.69
CA ALA A 88 -8.94 -0.13 -12.70
C ALA A 88 -8.80 -0.93 -14.00
N VAL A 89 -7.57 -1.11 -14.45
CA VAL A 89 -7.25 -1.96 -15.62
C VAL A 89 -6.53 -3.23 -15.18
N PRO A 90 -6.82 -4.38 -15.81
CA PRO A 90 -6.06 -5.59 -15.57
C PRO A 90 -4.66 -5.45 -16.19
N PHE A 91 -3.64 -5.87 -15.47
CA PHE A 91 -2.27 -5.98 -15.95
C PHE A 91 -1.77 -7.40 -15.77
N GLY A 92 -1.57 -8.12 -16.87
CA GLY A 92 -1.24 -9.54 -16.88
C GLY A 92 -1.92 -10.23 -18.06
N ASP A 93 -2.14 -11.53 -17.94
CA ASP A 93 -2.86 -12.34 -18.93
C ASP A 93 -4.32 -12.60 -18.51
N ASP A 94 -5.08 -13.26 -19.39
CA ASP A 94 -6.50 -13.58 -19.20
C ASP A 94 -6.79 -14.45 -17.96
N THR A 95 -5.76 -15.06 -17.36
CA THR A 95 -5.86 -15.97 -16.20
C THR A 95 -5.22 -15.41 -14.93
N SER A 96 -4.39 -14.37 -15.05
CA SER A 96 -3.57 -13.82 -13.98
C SER A 96 -3.38 -12.31 -14.18
N ALA A 97 -4.40 -11.53 -13.84
CA ALA A 97 -4.35 -10.08 -13.87
C ALA A 97 -4.17 -9.47 -12.47
N ILE A 98 -3.26 -8.50 -12.36
CA ILE A 98 -3.21 -7.57 -11.24
C ILE A 98 -3.96 -6.32 -11.66
N TRP A 99 -4.93 -5.90 -10.85
CA TRP A 99 -5.71 -4.71 -11.14
C TRP A 99 -4.99 -3.45 -10.69
N ILE A 100 -4.81 -2.51 -11.61
CA ILE A 100 -4.12 -1.25 -11.38
C ILE A 100 -5.12 -0.09 -11.56
N PRO A 101 -5.46 0.64 -10.49
CA PRO A 101 -6.26 1.85 -10.60
C PRO A 101 -5.61 2.89 -11.53
N ARG A 102 -6.41 3.48 -12.42
CA ARG A 102 -5.96 4.50 -13.37
C ARG A 102 -5.93 5.87 -12.69
N SER A 103 -4.75 6.49 -12.62
CA SER A 103 -4.59 7.79 -11.98
C SER A 103 -5.47 8.88 -12.59
N GLU A 104 -5.71 8.82 -13.91
CA GLU A 104 -6.58 9.78 -14.60
C GLU A 104 -8.03 9.68 -14.11
N LEU A 105 -8.55 8.45 -13.94
CA LEU A 105 -9.93 8.19 -13.52
C LEU A 105 -10.13 8.45 -12.02
N LEU A 106 -9.13 8.14 -11.20
CA LEU A 106 -9.12 8.48 -9.77
C LEU A 106 -9.18 10.00 -9.54
N ALA A 107 -8.48 10.78 -10.38
CA ALA A 107 -8.55 12.25 -10.30
C ALA A 107 -9.96 12.77 -10.63
N SER A 108 -10.62 12.20 -11.64
CA SER A 108 -12.00 12.57 -12.00
C SER A 108 -13.00 12.22 -10.90
N ARG A 109 -12.83 11.09 -10.18
CA ARG A 109 -13.67 10.67 -9.04
C ARG A 109 -13.66 11.71 -7.90
N ARG A 110 -12.47 12.22 -7.57
CA ARG A 110 -12.29 13.23 -6.51
C ARG A 110 -12.94 14.58 -6.82
N CYS A 111 -13.10 14.93 -8.10
CA CYS A 111 -13.78 16.17 -8.50
C CYS A 111 -15.31 16.05 -8.48
N GLN A 112 -15.86 14.83 -8.33
CA GLN A 112 -17.30 14.57 -8.35
C GLN A 112 -17.87 14.26 -6.95
N SER A 113 -17.02 14.12 -5.93
CA SER A 113 -17.40 13.89 -4.52
C SER A 113 -17.36 15.15 -3.69
#